data_AF-A0A4D4LHF2-F1
#
_entry.id   AF-A0A4D4LHF2-F1
#
_cell.length_a   1.000
_cell.length_b   1.000
_cell.length_c   1.000
_cell.angle_alpha   90.00
_cell.angle_beta   90.00
_cell.angle_gamma   90.00
#
_symmetry.space_group_name_H-M   'P 1'
#
loop_
_entity.id
_entity.type
_entity.pdbx_description
1 polymer ?
#
loop_
_entity_poly.entity_id
_entity_poly.type
_entity_poly.pdbx_seq_one_letter_code
_entity_poly.pdbx_strand_id
1 'polypeptide(L)'
;MVTGRSWLVGLGFRTPCGRLVRHFYVVDGMARPEQAQEAALERASDPGERAVRGNLRLDDGCIEMRRMSRDLLGAWRLSVPSPCTA
;
A
#
# COMPACT_ATOMS: atom_id res chain seq x y z
N MET A 1 -0.58 15.60 -19.25
CA MET A 1 0.11 14.30 -19.14
C MET A 1 -0.11 13.77 -17.73
N VAL A 2 -0.68 12.58 -17.58
CA VAL A 2 -0.86 11.94 -16.27
C VAL A 2 0.44 11.23 -15.91
N THR A 3 1.31 11.89 -15.15
CA THR A 3 2.56 11.30 -14.65
C THR A 3 2.31 10.54 -13.35
N GLY A 4 1.47 9.51 -13.39
CA GLY A 4 1.22 8.67 -12.21
C GLY A 4 2.27 7.57 -12.10
N ARG A 5 3.39 7.84 -11.41
CA ARG A 5 4.34 6.82 -10.88
C ARG A 5 4.07 6.53 -9.39
N SER A 6 2.90 6.92 -8.92
CA SER A 6 2.51 6.78 -7.53
C SER A 6 1.55 5.61 -7.38
N TRP A 7 1.72 4.86 -6.30
CA TRP A 7 0.93 3.69 -5.97
C TRP A 7 0.39 3.81 -4.56
N LEU A 8 -0.85 3.35 -4.39
CA LEU A 8 -1.44 3.10 -3.09
C LEU A 8 -1.36 1.60 -2.83
N VAL A 9 -0.66 1.23 -1.76
CA VAL A 9 -0.43 -0.17 -1.37
C VAL A 9 -1.12 -0.44 -0.05
N GLY A 10 -2.13 -1.31 -0.05
CA GLY A 10 -2.87 -1.72 1.13
C GLY A 10 -2.32 -3.00 1.72
N LEU A 11 -1.70 -2.90 2.89
CA LEU A 11 -1.15 -4.03 3.66
C LEU A 11 -2.11 -4.41 4.78
N GLY A 12 -2.44 -5.70 4.87
CA GLY A 12 -3.28 -6.25 5.94
C GLY A 12 -2.47 -6.52 7.20
N PHE A 13 -3.01 -6.18 8.36
CA PHE A 13 -2.41 -6.48 9.66
C PHE A 13 -3.47 -7.09 10.58
N ARG A 14 -3.07 -8.07 11.40
CA ARG A 14 -3.97 -8.65 12.41
C ARG A 14 -3.74 -8.01 13.76
N THR A 15 -4.83 -7.55 14.35
CA THR A 15 -4.85 -7.13 15.76
C THR A 15 -4.70 -8.33 16.70
N PRO A 16 -4.37 -8.12 17.99
CA PRO A 16 -4.32 -9.21 18.96
C PRO A 16 -5.63 -9.99 19.11
N CYS A 17 -6.78 -9.34 18.84
CA CYS A 17 -8.10 -9.99 18.82
C CYS A 17 -8.45 -10.65 17.47
N GLY A 18 -7.48 -10.75 16.54
CA GLY A 18 -7.63 -11.45 15.26
C GLY A 18 -8.31 -10.66 14.14
N ARG A 19 -8.71 -9.39 14.39
CA ARG A 19 -9.35 -8.53 13.40
C ARG A 19 -8.33 -8.04 12.37
N LEU A 20 -8.69 -8.11 11.09
CA LEU A 20 -7.90 -7.56 10.00
C LEU A 20 -8.08 -6.04 9.91
N VAL A 21 -6.98 -5.31 9.87
CA VAL A 21 -6.92 -3.86 9.65
C VAL A 21 -5.99 -3.59 8.48
N ARG A 22 -6.44 -2.81 7.50
CA ARG A 22 -5.64 -2.45 6.32
C ARG A 22 -5.00 -1.08 6.52
N HIS A 23 -3.68 -1.02 6.40
CA HIS A 23 -2.94 0.24 6.34
C HIS A 23 -2.54 0.52 4.90
N PHE A 24 -2.69 1.77 4.48
CA PHE A 24 -2.40 2.19 3.12
C PHE A 24 -1.12 3.02 3.08
N TYR A 25 -0.23 2.63 2.19
CA TYR A 25 1.05 3.30 1.93
C TYR A 25 1.00 3.96 0.57
N VAL A 26 1.29 5.26 0.52
CA VAL A 26 1.54 5.96 -0.75
C VAL A 26 3.02 5.82 -1.06
N VAL A 27 3.32 5.28 -2.24
CA VAL A 27 4.70 5.10 -2.73
C VAL A 27 4.84 5.83 -4.05
N ASP A 28 5.74 6.80 -4.12
CA ASP A 28 6.01 7.62 -5.30
C ASP A 28 7.19 7.09 -6.11
N GLY A 29 7.23 7.46 -7.40
CA GLY A 29 8.38 7.22 -8.28
C GLY A 29 8.48 5.81 -8.89
N MET A 30 7.58 4.90 -8.53
CA MET A 30 7.63 3.50 -8.97
C MET A 30 6.86 3.26 -10.27
N ALA A 31 7.55 2.73 -11.28
CA ALA A 31 6.94 2.41 -12.56
C ALA A 31 6.18 1.09 -12.53
N ARG A 32 6.65 0.12 -11.73
CA ARG A 32 6.13 -1.24 -11.65
C ARG A 32 5.45 -1.51 -10.30
N PRO A 33 4.35 -2.28 -10.27
CA PRO A 33 3.64 -2.59 -9.02
C PRO A 33 4.51 -3.36 -8.03
N GLU A 34 5.37 -4.27 -8.49
CA GLU A 34 6.22 -5.09 -7.61
C GLU A 34 7.21 -4.21 -6.82
N GLN A 35 7.78 -3.18 -7.44
CA GLN A 35 8.68 -2.23 -6.79
C GLN A 35 7.94 -1.37 -5.74
N ALA A 36 6.70 -0.99 -6.04
CA ALA A 36 5.87 -0.25 -5.08
C ALA A 36 5.47 -1.12 -3.89
N GLN A 37 5.18 -2.41 -4.13
CA GLN A 37 4.90 -3.38 -3.08
C GLN A 37 6.11 -3.60 -2.18
N GLU A 38 7.29 -3.83 -2.75
CA GLU A 38 8.55 -3.99 -2.01
C GLU A 38 8.83 -2.77 -1.13
N ALA A 39 8.77 -1.56 -1.69
CA ALA A 39 8.99 -0.33 -0.94
C ALA A 39 7.95 -0.10 0.17
N ALA A 40 6.69 -0.55 -0.03
CA ALA A 40 5.67 -0.49 1.01
C ALA A 40 5.95 -1.51 2.13
N LEU A 41 6.40 -2.72 1.80
CA LEU A 41 6.78 -3.76 2.75
C LEU A 41 8.03 -3.37 3.56
N GLU A 42 9.03 -2.78 2.91
CA GLU A 42 10.22 -2.22 3.55
C GLU A 42 9.82 -1.14 4.56
N ARG A 43 9.02 -0.15 4.13
CA ARG A 43 8.52 0.90 5.02
C ARG A 43 7.67 0.31 6.15
N ALA A 44 6.85 -0.70 5.87
CA ALA A 44 6.07 -1.36 6.90
C ALA A 44 6.94 -2.14 7.88
N SER A 45 8.12 -2.59 7.47
CA SER A 45 9.07 -3.33 8.32
C SER A 45 9.97 -2.41 9.15
N ASP A 46 10.02 -1.12 8.84
CA ASP A 46 10.76 -0.12 9.61
C ASP A 46 10.38 -0.14 11.09
N PRO A 47 11.35 -0.16 12.04
CA PRO A 47 11.06 -0.24 13.46
C PRO A 47 10.19 0.90 13.99
N GLY A 48 10.35 2.13 13.47
CA GLY A 48 9.55 3.29 13.87
C GLY A 48 8.12 3.16 13.41
N GLU A 49 7.93 2.78 12.15
CA GLU A 49 6.60 2.52 11.59
C GLU A 49 5.89 1.36 12.32
N ARG A 50 6.62 0.27 12.62
CA ARG A 50 6.09 -0.86 13.40
C ARG A 50 5.65 -0.42 14.79
N ALA A 51 6.43 0.44 15.45
CA ALA A 51 6.09 0.94 16.77
C ALA A 51 4.80 1.78 16.75
N VAL A 52 4.62 2.64 15.76
CA VAL A 52 3.38 3.44 15.58
C VAL A 52 2.15 2.55 15.41
N ARG A 53 2.30 1.44 14.69
CA ARG A 53 1.23 0.45 14.54
C ARG A 53 1.11 -0.52 15.72
N GLY A 54 1.84 -0.35 16.81
CA GLY A 54 1.77 -1.25 17.97
C GLY A 54 2.30 -2.67 17.69
N ASN A 55 3.27 -2.81 16.79
CA ASN A 55 3.88 -4.08 16.39
C ASN A 55 2.88 -5.14 15.88
N LEU A 56 1.77 -4.69 15.29
CA LEU A 56 0.84 -5.60 14.64
C LEU A 56 1.55 -6.45 13.59
N ARG A 57 1.18 -7.73 13.55
CA ARG A 57 1.72 -8.69 12.58
C ARG A 57 1.07 -8.42 11.23
N LEU A 58 1.90 -8.41 10.19
CA LEU A 58 1.43 -8.43 8.81
C LEU A 58 0.63 -9.71 8.59
N ASP A 59 -0.48 -9.61 7.88
CA ASP A 59 -1.29 -10.74 7.46
C ASP A 59 -0.73 -11.31 6.15
N ASP A 60 -0.72 -12.63 6.01
CA ASP A 60 -0.28 -13.32 4.78
C ASP A 60 -1.33 -13.21 3.64
N GLY A 61 -2.40 -12.46 3.87
CA GLY A 61 -3.44 -12.19 2.90
C GLY A 61 -3.00 -11.24 1.79
N CYS A 62 -3.92 -11.01 0.85
CA CYS A 62 -3.59 -10.31 -0.37
C CYS A 62 -3.31 -8.81 -0.15
N ILE A 63 -2.28 -8.34 -0.84
CA ILE A 63 -1.86 -6.94 -0.86
C ILE A 63 -2.69 -6.20 -1.91
N GLU A 64 -3.35 -5.12 -1.49
CA GLU A 64 -4.12 -4.29 -2.40
C GLU A 64 -3.19 -3.32 -3.14
N MET A 65 -3.20 -3.37 -4.47
CA MET A 65 -2.39 -2.49 -5.31
C MET A 65 -3.31 -1.61 -6.16
N ARG A 66 -3.12 -0.28 -6.05
CA ARG A 66 -3.86 0.69 -6.86
C ARG A 66 -2.93 1.75 -7.40
N ARG A 67 -2.99 1.97 -8.71
CA ARG A 67 -2.24 3.05 -9.34
C ARG A 67 -2.92 4.38 -9.04
N MET A 68 -2.13 5.34 -8.59
CA MET A 68 -2.58 6.70 -8.37
C MET A 68 -2.25 7.55 -9.60
N SER A 69 -3.25 8.30 -10.05
CA SER A 69 -3.12 9.25 -11.15
C SER A 69 -3.69 10.58 -10.70
N ARG A 70 -3.04 11.66 -11.09
CA ARG A 70 -3.54 13.00 -10.87
C ARG A 70 -4.03 13.56 -12.19
N ASP A 71 -5.27 14.02 -12.24
CA ASP A 71 -5.81 14.68 -13.42
C ASP A 71 -5.32 16.13 -13.54
N LEU A 72 -5.67 16.80 -14.64
CA LEU A 72 -5.22 18.17 -14.93
C LEU A 72 -5.76 19.21 -13.94
N LEU A 73 -6.83 18.89 -13.21
CA LEU A 73 -7.40 19.75 -12.16
C LEU A 73 -6.76 19.47 -10.79
N GLY A 74 -5.83 18.53 -10.73
CA GLY A 74 -5.14 18.16 -9.51
C GLY A 74 -5.87 17.14 -8.65
N ALA A 75 -6.99 16.56 -9.12
CA ALA A 75 -7.72 15.54 -8.39
C ALA A 75 -7.04 14.16 -8.54
N TRP A 76 -6.98 13.41 -7.44
CA TRP A 76 -6.43 12.06 -7.43
C TRP A 76 -7.49 11.04 -7.84
N ARG A 77 -7.12 10.15 -8.77
CA ARG A 77 -7.91 9.00 -9.19
C ARG A 77 -7.12 7.73 -8.93
N LEU A 78 -7.80 6.76 -8.36
CA LEU A 78 -7.28 5.43 -8.10
C LEU A 78 -7.77 4.49 -9.20
N SER A 79 -6.88 3.64 -9.72
CA SER A 79 -7.32 2.52 -10.55
C SER A 79 -8.26 1.60 -9.75
N VAL A 80 -8.96 0.73 -10.46
CA VAL A 80 -9.57 -0.43 -9.82
C VAL A 80 -8.49 -1.21 -9.04
N PRO A 81 -8.81 -1.77 -7.87
CA PRO A 81 -7.91 -2.67 -7.15
C PRO A 81 -7.48 -3.80 -8.07
N SER A 82 -6.18 -4.06 -8.15
CA SER A 82 -5.71 -5.28 -8.80
C SER A 82 -6.34 -6.48 -8.09
N PRO A 83 -6.85 -7.48 -8.84
CA PRO A 83 -7.37 -8.69 -8.25
C PRO A 83 -6.29 -9.39 -7.44
N CYS A 84 -6.68 -9.86 -6.27
CA CYS A 84 -5.87 -10.61 -5.34
C CYS A 84 -5.34 -11.89 -5.99
N THR A 85 -4.04 -11.98 -6.26
CA THR A 85 -3.36 -13.27 -6.46
C THR A 85 -2.81 -13.69 -5.10
N ALA A 86 -3.33 -14.80 -4.56
CA ALA A 86 -2.80 -15.47 -3.38
C ALA A 86 -1.54 -16.27 -3.72
#